data_AF-A0A0R1WML5-F1
#
_entry.id   AF-A0A0R1WML5-F1
#
_cell.length_a   1.000
_cell.length_b   1.000
_cell.length_c   1.000
_cell.angle_alpha   90.00
_cell.angle_beta   90.00
_cell.angle_gamma   90.00
#
_symmetry.space_group_name_H-M   'P 1'
#
loop_
_entity.id
_entity.type
_entity.pdbx_description
1 polymer ?
#
loop_
_entity_poly.entity_id
_entity_poly.type
_entity_poly.pdbx_seq_one_letter_code
_entity_poly.pdbx_strand_id
1 'polypeptide(L)'
;MDERKAQRLFIRVESPTQVNVFTALDSYGRREWLAKSDASTPDTVFGYFIDAEQMNIMLQSQFVQTNDRNIILKVIGNLKEENVRKASDDGVSQSVTVQSGVANVSEVKVPNPVELAPYRTFLEVDQPVSKFIFRMREGMQGAIFDADGGAWKIDAMNSIKEYLEDKFSDEIESGHVVVVA
;
A
#
# COMPACT_ATOMS: atom_id res chain seq x y z
N MET A 1 33.25 19.22 9.69
CA MET A 1 32.16 19.50 8.73
C MET A 1 31.05 20.14 9.55
N ASP A 2 31.16 21.45 9.82
CA ASP A 2 30.37 22.18 10.83
C ASP A 2 29.47 23.28 10.24
N GLU A 3 29.45 23.46 8.92
CA GLU A 3 28.90 24.67 8.28
C GLU A 3 27.38 24.88 8.46
N ARG A 4 26.62 23.85 8.86
CA ARG A 4 25.15 23.89 8.88
C ARG A 4 24.50 23.61 10.25
N LYS A 5 25.28 23.52 11.33
CA LYS A 5 24.73 23.34 12.70
C LYS A 5 23.85 24.50 13.17
N ALA A 6 24.09 25.70 12.66
CA ALA A 6 23.34 26.90 13.04
C ALA A 6 22.14 27.20 12.11
N GLN A 7 21.99 26.47 11.00
CA GLN A 7 20.94 26.73 10.01
C GLN A 7 19.78 25.76 10.19
N ARG A 8 18.56 26.29 10.24
CA ARG A 8 17.35 25.47 10.30
C ARG A 8 17.14 24.70 8.99
N LEU A 9 16.93 23.40 9.10
CA LEU A 9 16.64 22.47 8.02
C LEU A 9 15.16 22.08 8.06
N PHE A 10 14.62 21.80 6.88
CA PHE A 10 13.24 21.38 6.71
C PHE A 10 13.23 20.04 5.99
N ILE A 11 12.51 19.08 6.55
CA ILE A 11 12.22 17.80 5.92
C ILE A 11 10.75 17.84 5.51
N ARG A 12 10.49 17.80 4.21
CA ARG A 12 9.14 17.81 3.66
C ARG A 12 8.79 16.43 3.11
N VAL A 13 7.71 15.86 3.62
CA VAL A 13 7.01 14.75 2.99
C VAL A 13 6.21 15.34 1.83
N GLU A 14 6.71 15.17 0.60
CA GLU A 14 6.04 15.74 -0.59
C GLU A 14 4.90 14.83 -1.06
N SER A 15 5.08 13.52 -0.91
CA SER A 15 4.13 12.50 -1.32
C SER A 15 4.37 11.21 -0.54
N PRO A 16 3.48 10.20 -0.65
CA PRO A 16 3.70 8.88 -0.05
C PRO A 16 5.01 8.19 -0.47
N THR A 17 5.65 8.64 -1.55
CA THR A 17 6.87 8.05 -2.09
C THR A 17 8.02 9.04 -2.20
N GLN A 18 7.90 10.26 -1.66
CA GLN A 18 8.93 11.26 -1.79
C GLN A 18 9.10 12.13 -0.55
N VAL A 19 10.36 12.24 -0.11
CA VAL A 19 10.78 13.12 0.98
C VAL A 19 11.93 14.00 0.49
N ASN A 20 11.87 15.29 0.82
CA ASN A 20 12.82 16.29 0.39
C ASN A 20 13.40 17.04 1.59
N VAL A 21 14.70 17.36 1.54
CA VAL A 21 15.39 18.13 2.58
C VAL A 21 15.89 19.44 1.98
N PHE A 22 15.58 20.56 2.64
CA PHE A 22 15.97 21.88 2.17
C PHE A 22 16.24 22.86 3.31
N THR A 23 16.89 23.98 2.99
CA THR A 23 17.21 25.04 3.96
C THR A 23 16.06 26.04 4.15
N ALA A 24 16.16 26.85 5.21
CA ALA A 24 15.37 28.09 5.31
C ALA A 24 15.62 29.02 4.10
N LEU A 25 14.71 29.97 3.87
CA LEU A 25 14.93 30.99 2.84
C LEU A 25 16.14 31.86 3.21
N ASP A 26 17.02 32.10 2.24
CA ASP A 26 18.12 33.05 2.36
C ASP A 26 17.61 34.51 2.32
N SER A 27 18.51 35.48 2.50
CA SER A 27 18.20 36.92 2.45
C SER A 27 17.67 37.39 1.09
N TYR A 28 17.74 36.55 0.05
CA TYR A 28 17.26 36.82 -1.30
C TYR A 28 16.00 36.00 -1.65
N GLY A 29 15.41 35.30 -0.68
CA GLY A 29 14.23 34.46 -0.87
C GLY A 29 14.51 33.16 -1.62
N ARG A 30 15.76 32.70 -1.68
CA ARG A 30 16.14 31.44 -2.30
C ARG A 30 16.24 30.33 -1.26
N ARG A 31 16.00 29.09 -1.68
CA ARG A 31 16.05 27.89 -0.85
C ARG A 31 16.93 26.85 -1.52
N GLU A 32 17.90 26.33 -0.78
CA GLU A 32 18.78 25.27 -1.26
C GLU A 32 18.11 23.91 -1.02
N TRP A 33 18.09 23.06 -2.05
CA TRP A 33 17.66 21.66 -1.95
C TRP A 33 18.87 20.79 -1.67
N LEU A 34 18.85 20.09 -0.54
CA LEU A 34 19.99 19.34 -0.01
C LEU A 34 19.91 17.86 -0.38
N ALA A 35 18.73 17.28 -0.26
CA ALA A 35 18.51 15.86 -0.54
C ALA A 35 17.09 15.61 -1.03
N LYS A 36 16.96 14.55 -1.83
CA LYS A 36 15.71 13.98 -2.30
C LYS A 36 15.80 12.48 -2.12
N SER A 37 14.77 11.90 -1.52
CA SER A 37 14.63 10.45 -1.35
C SER A 37 13.32 10.03 -1.97
N ASP A 38 13.37 9.01 -2.82
CA ASP A 38 12.18 8.40 -3.42
C ASP A 38 12.06 6.95 -2.91
N ALA A 39 10.85 6.54 -2.53
CA ALA A 39 10.57 5.17 -2.11
C ALA A 39 10.67 4.21 -3.30
N SER A 40 11.36 3.09 -3.12
CA SER A 40 11.40 2.01 -4.10
C SER A 40 10.23 1.05 -3.86
N THR A 41 9.17 1.20 -4.66
CA THR A 41 7.93 0.42 -4.54
C THR A 41 7.73 -0.45 -5.77
N PRO A 42 7.16 -1.67 -5.64
CA PRO A 42 6.80 -2.49 -6.78
C PRO A 42 5.68 -1.86 -7.62
N ASP A 43 5.71 -2.09 -8.93
CA ASP A 43 4.61 -1.74 -9.84
C ASP A 43 3.46 -2.74 -9.65
N THR A 44 2.47 -2.36 -8.85
CA THR A 44 1.30 -3.19 -8.55
C THR A 44 0.18 -2.93 -9.53
N VAL A 45 -0.42 -4.00 -10.06
CA VAL A 45 -1.50 -3.92 -11.05
C VAL A 45 -2.86 -3.84 -10.36
N PHE A 46 -3.56 -2.72 -10.54
CA PHE A 46 -4.93 -2.51 -10.05
C PHE A 46 -5.90 -2.26 -11.20
N GLY A 47 -7.14 -2.70 -11.04
CA GLY A 47 -8.22 -2.41 -11.99
C GLY A 47 -8.23 -3.26 -13.26
N TYR A 48 -7.31 -4.21 -13.38
CA TYR A 48 -7.23 -5.14 -14.51
C TYR A 48 -7.41 -6.56 -14.04
N PHE A 49 -8.12 -7.35 -14.86
CA PHE A 49 -8.22 -8.79 -14.68
C PHE A 49 -6.94 -9.46 -15.15
N ILE A 50 -6.30 -10.17 -14.23
CA ILE A 50 -5.11 -10.97 -14.44
C ILE A 50 -5.42 -12.43 -14.13
N ASP A 51 -4.61 -13.36 -14.63
CA ASP A 51 -4.82 -14.77 -14.32
C ASP A 51 -4.52 -15.10 -12.85
N ALA A 52 -5.01 -16.25 -12.40
CA ALA A 52 -4.87 -16.72 -11.03
C ALA A 52 -3.41 -16.82 -10.56
N GLU A 53 -2.48 -17.22 -11.43
CA GLU A 53 -1.07 -17.38 -11.06
C GLU A 53 -0.41 -16.00 -10.89
N GLN A 54 -0.62 -15.08 -11.83
CA GLN A 54 -0.17 -13.70 -11.72
C GLN A 54 -0.71 -13.03 -10.46
N MET A 55 -2.00 -13.22 -10.16
CA MET A 55 -2.60 -12.65 -8.96
C MET A 55 -2.03 -13.24 -7.69
N ASN A 56 -1.77 -14.55 -7.67
CA ASN A 56 -1.15 -15.23 -6.55
C ASN A 56 0.27 -14.67 -6.28
N ILE A 57 1.09 -14.55 -7.32
CA ILE A 57 2.44 -13.97 -7.22
C ILE A 57 2.38 -12.52 -6.75
N MET A 58 1.49 -11.71 -7.34
CA MET A 58 1.30 -10.31 -7.00
C MET A 58 0.95 -10.14 -5.52
N LEU A 59 -0.04 -10.88 -5.02
CA LEU A 59 -0.46 -10.82 -3.61
C LEU A 59 0.64 -11.28 -2.65
N GLN A 60 1.46 -12.27 -3.01
CA GLN A 60 2.54 -12.74 -2.14
C GLN A 60 3.76 -11.84 -2.14
N SER A 61 4.08 -11.18 -3.26
CA SER A 61 5.32 -10.42 -3.43
C SER A 61 5.16 -8.91 -3.21
N GLN A 62 3.97 -8.36 -3.46
CA GLN A 62 3.73 -6.90 -3.50
C GLN A 62 2.82 -6.40 -2.36
N PHE A 63 2.38 -7.29 -1.46
CA PHE A 63 1.49 -6.95 -0.35
C PHE A 63 2.02 -7.47 0.99
N VAL A 64 1.87 -6.63 2.02
CA VAL A 64 2.01 -7.03 3.43
C VAL A 64 0.96 -8.10 3.76
N GLN A 65 1.30 -8.96 4.71
CA GLN A 65 0.39 -10.01 5.17
C GLN A 65 -0.80 -9.45 5.94
N THR A 66 -1.99 -9.64 5.38
CA THR A 66 -3.28 -9.39 6.03
C THR A 66 -4.14 -10.66 6.04
N ASN A 67 -5.17 -10.66 6.89
CA ASN A 67 -6.13 -11.76 6.94
C ASN A 67 -6.86 -11.93 5.60
N ASP A 68 -7.34 -10.83 5.01
CA ASP A 68 -8.07 -10.86 3.74
C ASP A 68 -7.18 -11.28 2.57
N ARG A 69 -5.90 -10.86 2.55
CA ARG A 69 -4.92 -11.36 1.57
C ARG A 69 -4.82 -12.89 1.61
N ASN A 70 -4.75 -13.46 2.80
CA ASN A 70 -4.65 -14.91 2.98
C ASN A 70 -5.95 -15.62 2.56
N ILE A 71 -7.12 -15.01 2.78
CA ILE A 71 -8.40 -15.52 2.28
C ILE A 71 -8.40 -15.57 0.74
N ILE A 72 -7.99 -14.47 0.09
CA ILE A 72 -7.91 -14.42 -1.38
C ILE A 72 -6.94 -15.46 -1.92
N LEU A 73 -5.73 -15.59 -1.34
CA LEU A 73 -4.76 -16.60 -1.75
C LEU A 73 -5.31 -18.03 -1.63
N LYS A 74 -6.09 -18.32 -0.58
CA LYS A 74 -6.74 -19.63 -0.41
C LYS A 74 -7.78 -19.88 -1.51
N VAL A 75 -8.56 -18.87 -1.89
CA VAL A 75 -9.55 -18.97 -2.97
C VAL A 75 -8.86 -19.20 -4.32
N ILE A 76 -7.86 -18.39 -4.64
CA ILE A 76 -7.11 -18.48 -5.90
C ILE A 76 -6.33 -19.80 -6.00
N GLY A 77 -5.68 -20.24 -4.92
CA GLY A 77 -4.87 -21.46 -4.92
C GLY A 77 -5.66 -22.77 -5.05
N ASN A 78 -6.96 -22.74 -4.76
CA ASN A 78 -7.85 -23.91 -4.89
C ASN A 78 -8.87 -23.75 -6.03
N LEU A 79 -8.65 -22.76 -6.91
CA LEU A 79 -9.59 -22.43 -7.96
C LEU A 79 -9.59 -23.51 -9.04
N LYS A 80 -10.79 -23.93 -9.46
CA LYS A 80 -11.04 -24.75 -10.64
C LYS A 80 -11.98 -23.98 -11.56
N GLU A 81 -11.90 -24.21 -12.87
CA GLU A 81 -12.71 -23.47 -13.85
C GLU A 81 -14.22 -23.58 -13.58
N GLU A 82 -14.69 -24.74 -13.12
CA GLU A 82 -16.08 -24.99 -12.71
C GLU A 82 -16.55 -24.11 -11.53
N ASN A 83 -15.64 -23.63 -10.69
CA ASN A 83 -15.95 -22.80 -9.52
C ASN A 83 -16.37 -21.39 -9.93
N VAL A 84 -15.78 -20.87 -11.01
CA VAL A 84 -16.01 -19.49 -11.47
C VAL A 84 -17.37 -19.35 -12.14
N ARG A 85 -17.80 -20.38 -12.89
CA ARG A 85 -19.15 -20.43 -13.47
C ARG A 85 -20.26 -20.50 -12.40
N LYS A 86 -19.93 -20.87 -11.17
CA LYS A 86 -20.83 -20.93 -10.01
C LYS A 86 -20.68 -19.73 -9.07
N ALA A 87 -19.84 -18.76 -9.41
CA ALA A 87 -19.70 -17.55 -8.59
C ALA A 87 -21.03 -16.78 -8.63
N SER A 88 -21.57 -16.47 -7.45
CA SER A 88 -22.76 -15.62 -7.32
C SER A 88 -22.31 -14.23 -6.86
N ASP A 89 -22.84 -13.21 -7.52
CA ASP A 89 -22.54 -11.80 -7.25
C ASP A 89 -23.86 -11.10 -6.89
N ASP A 90 -23.92 -10.50 -5.71
CA ASP A 90 -25.09 -9.73 -5.25
C ASP A 90 -24.94 -8.21 -5.50
N GLY A 91 -23.92 -7.82 -6.28
CA GLY A 91 -23.55 -6.43 -6.55
C GLY A 91 -22.51 -5.88 -5.58
N VAL A 92 -22.37 -6.46 -4.38
CA VAL A 92 -21.44 -6.01 -3.33
C VAL A 92 -20.40 -7.08 -3.00
N SER A 93 -20.84 -8.31 -2.77
CA SER A 93 -20.02 -9.46 -2.43
C SER A 93 -20.03 -10.51 -3.53
N GLN A 94 -18.93 -11.25 -3.65
CA GLN A 94 -18.82 -12.39 -4.54
C GLN A 94 -18.61 -13.64 -3.70
N SER A 95 -19.57 -14.58 -3.74
CA SER A 95 -19.36 -15.91 -3.17
C SER A 95 -18.71 -16.80 -4.21
N VAL A 96 -17.59 -17.44 -3.83
CA VAL A 96 -16.91 -18.40 -4.68
C VAL A 96 -16.93 -19.74 -3.97
N THR A 97 -17.57 -20.74 -4.59
CA THR A 97 -17.54 -22.10 -4.06
C THR A 97 -16.21 -22.74 -4.47
N VAL A 98 -15.38 -23.13 -3.49
CA VAL A 98 -14.04 -23.67 -3.77
C VAL A 98 -13.93 -25.09 -3.21
N GLN A 99 -13.49 -26.04 -4.04
CA GLN A 99 -13.27 -27.41 -3.58
C GLN A 99 -11.93 -27.51 -2.86
N SER A 100 -11.95 -27.71 -1.55
CA SER A 100 -10.77 -28.11 -0.79
C SER A 100 -10.53 -29.62 -1.00
N GLY A 101 -9.28 -30.04 -1.15
CA GLY A 101 -8.92 -31.43 -1.45
C GLY A 101 -9.53 -32.47 -0.50
N VAL A 102 -9.95 -33.60 -1.10
CA VAL A 102 -10.65 -34.77 -0.54
C VAL A 102 -12.06 -34.47 0.00
N ALA A 103 -13.04 -34.65 -0.87
CA ALA A 103 -14.49 -34.79 -0.64
C ALA A 103 -15.30 -33.59 -0.11
N ASN A 104 -14.68 -32.53 0.44
CA ASN A 104 -15.44 -31.41 1.00
C ASN A 104 -15.36 -30.13 0.14
N VAL A 105 -16.48 -29.81 -0.52
CA VAL A 105 -16.72 -28.50 -1.10
C VAL A 105 -17.05 -27.54 0.03
N SER A 106 -16.12 -26.68 0.42
CA SER A 106 -16.39 -25.61 1.39
C SER A 106 -16.65 -24.31 0.63
N GLU A 107 -17.82 -23.72 0.79
CA GLU A 107 -18.08 -22.38 0.28
C GLU A 107 -17.21 -21.38 1.06
N VAL A 108 -16.33 -20.67 0.36
CA VAL A 108 -15.48 -19.63 0.97
C VAL A 108 -16.03 -18.29 0.53
N LYS A 109 -16.59 -17.54 1.47
CA LYS A 109 -17.00 -16.17 1.22
C LYS A 109 -15.78 -15.26 1.32
N VAL A 110 -15.48 -14.55 0.25
CA VAL A 110 -14.46 -13.49 0.26
C VAL A 110 -15.14 -12.22 0.81
N PRO A 111 -14.58 -11.58 1.86
CA PRO A 111 -15.08 -10.27 2.29
C PRO A 111 -15.00 -9.29 1.12
N ASN A 112 -15.95 -8.38 0.99
CA ASN A 112 -15.90 -7.36 -0.06
C ASN A 112 -16.58 -6.09 0.45
N PRO A 113 -15.87 -4.95 0.57
CA PRO A 113 -14.45 -4.75 0.26
C PRO A 113 -13.48 -5.60 1.10
N VAL A 114 -12.32 -5.92 0.54
CA VAL A 114 -11.18 -6.55 1.24
C VAL A 114 -10.21 -5.50 1.75
N GLU A 115 -9.56 -5.77 2.88
CA GLU A 115 -8.51 -4.93 3.45
C GLU A 115 -7.12 -5.46 3.11
N LEU A 116 -6.40 -4.72 2.26
CA LEU A 116 -5.07 -5.08 1.78
C LEU A 116 -4.09 -3.92 2.01
N ALA A 117 -2.82 -4.25 2.22
CA ALA A 117 -1.74 -3.29 2.39
C ALA A 117 -0.65 -3.53 1.33
N PRO A 118 -0.76 -2.93 0.13
CA PRO A 118 0.29 -3.00 -0.89
C PRO A 118 1.55 -2.25 -0.43
N TYR A 119 2.72 -2.68 -0.89
CA TYR A 119 3.96 -1.92 -0.74
C TYR A 119 3.92 -0.70 -1.66
N ARG A 120 3.63 0.48 -1.11
CA ARG A 120 3.44 1.73 -1.88
C ARG A 120 3.95 2.98 -1.17
N THR A 121 4.74 2.80 -0.11
CA THR A 121 5.48 3.86 0.59
C THR A 121 6.84 3.33 1.05
N PHE A 122 7.59 4.12 1.81
CA PHE A 122 8.87 3.73 2.41
C PHE A 122 8.70 2.46 3.25
N LEU A 123 9.66 1.54 3.21
CA LEU A 123 9.58 0.25 3.91
C LEU A 123 9.80 0.39 5.42
N GLU A 124 10.38 1.51 5.83
CA GLU A 124 10.65 1.88 7.21
C GLU A 124 9.37 2.23 7.99
N VAL A 125 8.26 2.47 7.30
CA VAL A 125 6.95 2.77 7.90
C VAL A 125 5.92 1.70 7.56
N ASP A 126 4.90 1.61 8.41
CA ASP A 126 3.78 0.71 8.18
C ASP A 126 3.09 1.03 6.84
N GLN A 127 2.86 0.00 6.03
CA GLN A 127 2.17 0.18 4.76
C GLN A 127 0.68 0.45 5.00
N PRO A 128 0.12 1.53 4.43
CA PRO A 128 -1.25 1.93 4.69
C PRO A 128 -2.23 0.87 4.16
N VAL A 129 -3.13 0.42 5.03
CA VAL A 129 -4.22 -0.49 4.67
C VAL A 129 -5.25 0.29 3.85
N SER A 130 -5.68 -0.26 2.71
CA SER A 130 -6.81 0.26 1.94
C SER A 130 -7.86 -0.80 1.70
N LYS A 131 -9.07 -0.33 1.42
CA LYS A 131 -10.17 -1.16 0.93
C LYS A 131 -10.05 -1.35 -0.57
N PHE A 132 -10.20 -2.60 -1.01
CA PHE A 132 -10.27 -2.96 -2.42
C PHE A 132 -11.53 -3.76 -2.72
N ILE A 133 -12.12 -3.58 -3.89
CA ILE A 133 -13.14 -4.49 -4.41
C ILE A 133 -12.43 -5.64 -5.10
N PHE A 134 -12.64 -6.85 -4.62
CA PHE A 134 -12.17 -8.07 -5.28
C PHE A 134 -13.24 -8.59 -6.25
N ARG A 135 -12.85 -8.95 -7.47
CA ARG A 135 -13.74 -9.55 -8.49
C ARG A 135 -13.06 -10.70 -9.20
N MET A 136 -13.84 -11.72 -9.55
CA MET A 136 -13.45 -12.84 -10.39
C MET A 136 -14.39 -12.98 -11.59
N ARG A 137 -13.85 -13.46 -12.71
CA ARG A 137 -14.61 -13.77 -13.94
C ARG A 137 -14.09 -15.01 -14.64
N GLU A 138 -14.84 -15.48 -15.64
CA GLU A 138 -14.51 -16.65 -16.46
C GLU A 138 -13.05 -16.66 -16.94
N GLY A 139 -12.48 -17.86 -17.13
CA GLY A 139 -11.05 -18.02 -17.43
C GLY A 139 -10.15 -17.93 -16.20
N MET A 140 -10.70 -18.10 -14.99
CA MET A 140 -9.94 -18.06 -13.72
C MET A 140 -9.19 -16.74 -13.51
N GLN A 141 -9.79 -15.63 -13.94
CA GLN A 141 -9.19 -14.32 -13.84
C GLN A 141 -9.72 -13.57 -12.62
N GLY A 142 -8.83 -12.87 -11.92
CA GLY A 142 -9.14 -12.04 -10.76
C GLY A 142 -8.67 -10.61 -10.95
N ALA A 143 -9.33 -9.68 -10.25
CA ALA A 143 -8.97 -8.27 -10.22
C ALA A 143 -9.23 -7.68 -8.82
N ILE A 144 -8.43 -6.69 -8.45
CA ILE A 144 -8.66 -5.82 -7.29
C ILE A 144 -8.78 -4.37 -7.77
N PHE A 145 -9.79 -3.65 -7.28
CA PHE A 145 -10.06 -2.26 -7.61
C PHE A 145 -9.95 -1.41 -6.33
N ASP A 146 -9.19 -0.32 -6.37
CA ASP A 146 -9.08 0.60 -5.24
C ASP A 146 -10.47 1.16 -4.89
N ALA A 147 -10.85 1.06 -3.62
CA ALA A 147 -12.14 1.50 -3.09
C ALA A 147 -12.00 2.53 -1.96
N ASP A 148 -10.79 3.06 -1.77
CA ASP A 148 -10.42 3.92 -0.64
C ASP A 148 -10.41 5.41 -1.01
N GLY A 149 -10.70 5.75 -2.28
CA GLY A 149 -10.73 7.14 -2.76
C GLY A 149 -9.40 7.88 -2.66
N GLY A 150 -8.29 7.15 -2.46
CA GLY A 150 -6.97 7.72 -2.24
C GLY A 150 -6.69 8.20 -0.81
N ALA A 151 -7.55 7.88 0.16
CA ALA A 151 -7.36 8.25 1.58
C ALA A 151 -6.01 7.77 2.13
N TRP A 152 -5.57 6.57 1.73
CA TRP A 152 -4.25 6.03 2.06
C TRP A 152 -3.05 6.95 1.83
N LYS A 153 -3.16 7.91 0.89
CA LYS A 153 -2.05 8.84 0.62
C LYS A 153 -1.79 9.74 1.82
N ILE A 154 -2.86 10.18 2.49
CA ILE A 154 -2.78 11.00 3.70
C ILE A 154 -2.21 10.16 4.84
N ASP A 155 -2.72 8.93 5.01
CA ASP A 155 -2.23 8.02 6.04
C ASP A 155 -0.73 7.72 5.86
N ALA A 156 -0.29 7.45 4.63
CA ALA A 156 1.13 7.26 4.32
C ALA A 156 1.97 8.49 4.66
N MET A 157 1.52 9.69 4.26
CA MET A 157 2.26 10.93 4.54
C MET A 157 2.37 11.20 6.04
N ASN A 158 1.32 10.91 6.81
CA ASN A 158 1.34 11.02 8.26
C ASN A 158 2.29 10.00 8.89
N SER A 159 2.26 8.74 8.46
CA SER A 159 3.18 7.72 8.98
C SER A 159 4.65 8.05 8.68
N ILE A 160 4.95 8.58 7.49
CA ILE A 160 6.30 9.08 7.17
C ILE A 160 6.69 10.24 8.09
N LYS A 161 5.77 11.19 8.30
CA LYS A 161 6.00 12.34 9.17
C LYS A 161 6.29 11.89 10.60
N GLU A 162 5.46 11.03 11.17
CA GLU A 162 5.61 10.49 12.52
C GLU A 162 6.94 9.73 12.67
N TYR A 163 7.30 8.92 11.67
CA TYR A 163 8.58 8.22 11.65
C TYR A 163 9.78 9.20 11.67
N LEU A 164 9.71 10.28 10.90
CA LEU A 164 10.76 11.30 10.87
C LEU A 164 10.81 12.10 12.17
N GLU A 165 9.66 12.43 12.76
CA GLU A 165 9.58 13.13 14.04
C GLU A 165 10.16 12.29 15.19
N ASP A 166 9.94 10.97 15.17
CA ASP A 166 10.56 10.03 16.12
C ASP A 166 12.09 9.96 15.92
N LYS A 167 12.56 9.84 14.67
CA LYS A 167 13.99 9.66 14.38
C LYS A 167 14.84 10.92 14.55
N PHE A 168 14.23 12.11 14.50
CA PHE A 168 14.90 13.40 14.64
C PHE A 168 14.38 14.21 15.83
N SER A 169 13.92 13.53 16.90
CA SER A 169 13.34 14.18 18.08
C SER A 169 14.27 15.24 18.70
N ASP A 170 15.55 14.90 18.84
CA ASP A 170 16.56 15.77 19.47
C ASP A 170 16.80 17.04 18.64
N GLU A 171 16.89 16.92 17.31
CA GLU A 171 17.09 18.04 16.41
C GLU A 171 15.83 18.91 16.27
N ILE A 172 14.64 18.33 16.45
CA ILE A 172 13.38 19.07 16.51
C ILE A 172 13.29 19.85 17.82
N GLU A 173 13.63 19.24 18.96
CA GLU A 173 13.68 19.91 20.26
C GLU A 173 14.68 21.06 20.27
N SER A 174 15.84 20.90 19.62
CA SER A 174 16.81 21.97 19.46
C SER A 174 16.40 23.05 18.45
N GLY A 175 15.29 22.86 17.72
CA GLY A 175 14.78 23.75 16.68
C GLY A 175 15.64 23.78 15.41
N HIS A 176 16.54 22.81 15.23
CA HIS A 176 17.42 22.66 14.09
C HIS A 176 16.70 22.03 12.90
N VAL A 177 15.81 21.06 13.15
CA VAL A 177 15.00 20.37 12.13
C VAL A 177 13.53 20.72 12.30
N VAL A 178 12.82 20.87 11.19
CA VAL A 178 11.36 20.97 11.14
C VAL A 178 10.84 19.98 10.12
N VAL A 179 9.93 19.10 10.54
CA VAL A 179 9.24 18.15 9.64
C VAL A 179 7.90 18.74 9.21
N VAL A 180 7.60 18.68 7.92
CA VAL A 180 6.34 19.15 7.34
C VAL A 180 5.78 18.10 6.38
N ALA A 181 4.46 17.95 6.34
CA ALA A 181 3.71 17.08 5.41
C ALA A 181 2.53 17.88 4.84
#